data_AF-A0A8H5HLI2-F1
#
_entry.id   AF-A0A8H5HLI2-F1
#
_cell.length_a   1.000
_cell.length_b   1.000
_cell.length_c   1.000
_cell.angle_alpha   90.00
_cell.angle_beta   90.00
_cell.angle_gamma   90.00
#
_symmetry.space_group_name_H-M   'P 1'
#
loop_
_entity.id
_entity.type
_entity.pdbx_description
1 polymer ?
#
loop_
_entity_poly.entity_id
_entity_poly.type
_entity_poly.pdbx_seq_one_letter_code
_entity_poly.pdbx_strand_id
1 'polypeptide(L)'
;MGIQFGSFNSVCETAALVICPLVGTSQGIEPTCYSRNVDLGGTLIFQPSTCFVHIAAIVMTIIMILHIRSKYTAVGRKEIIMLFYMYLLVSLLAMFLDSGIIPTANAAYPWFAAIYTGLVASAYCCLLINAFVGFQFAEDGTPLSLWFLRISCLVVWAVCFFVAIATFKQFASFSYTKPIGLWIVYLIWPIVCVAVYIISQLILVFRTLEDRWPIGDIVFGAAFWVIGMVLLFAFSDTVCNAIEHYLDGLFFQELCVLLAIMMVYKYWDSITREDLEFSVGSKATVWEVKDPLLSGSGYAGGSRADYSEEDVVSNYGSYAPPPSFGNAGAGGKTASLVGGVSGTQYYNQKGYGAGGRGMGGGYPPAAGY
;
A
#
# COMPACT_ATOMS: atom_id res chain seq x y z
N MET A 1 -32.37 7.65 -16.41
CA MET A 1 -31.44 8.79 -16.28
C MET A 1 -30.11 8.33 -16.85
N GLY A 2 -29.57 9.00 -17.88
CA GLY A 2 -28.40 8.53 -18.62
C GLY A 2 -27.19 9.43 -18.39
N ILE A 3 -26.02 8.84 -18.18
CA ILE A 3 -24.75 9.57 -18.07
C ILE A 3 -24.43 10.17 -19.44
N GLN A 4 -24.35 11.50 -19.51
CA GLN A 4 -23.94 12.22 -20.72
C GLN A 4 -22.44 12.55 -20.65
N PHE A 5 -21.71 12.21 -21.71
CA PHE A 5 -20.28 12.52 -21.80
C PHE A 5 -20.04 14.04 -21.70
N GLY A 6 -19.13 14.45 -20.82
CA GLY A 6 -18.74 15.85 -20.63
C GLY A 6 -19.74 16.73 -19.87
N SER A 7 -20.78 16.14 -19.30
CA SER A 7 -21.74 16.81 -18.42
C SER A 7 -21.78 16.12 -17.06
N PHE A 8 -21.89 16.91 -15.99
CA PHE A 8 -22.07 16.41 -14.63
C PHE A 8 -23.52 16.48 -14.15
N ASN A 9 -24.46 16.99 -14.95
CA ASN A 9 -25.82 17.24 -14.48
C ASN A 9 -26.48 15.98 -13.90
N SER A 10 -26.55 14.91 -14.70
CA SER A 10 -27.13 13.64 -14.24
C SER A 10 -26.35 13.00 -13.08
N VAL A 11 -25.03 13.24 -13.00
CA VAL A 11 -24.18 12.63 -11.98
C VAL A 11 -24.37 13.34 -10.65
N CYS A 12 -24.41 14.67 -10.68
CA CYS A 12 -24.58 15.52 -9.51
C CYS A 12 -26.02 15.60 -9.00
N GLU A 13 -27.00 15.37 -9.86
CA GLU A 13 -28.41 15.21 -9.46
C GLU A 13 -28.62 13.92 -8.64
N THR A 14 -27.83 12.87 -8.90
CA THR A 14 -27.95 11.57 -8.21
C THR A 14 -26.97 11.40 -7.04
N ALA A 15 -25.77 12.00 -7.11
CA ALA A 15 -24.72 11.84 -6.11
C ALA A 15 -24.14 13.19 -5.64
N ALA A 16 -24.02 13.37 -4.33
CA ALA A 16 -23.53 14.61 -3.72
C ALA A 16 -21.98 14.73 -3.72
N LEU A 17 -21.35 14.66 -4.90
CA LEU A 17 -19.89 14.72 -4.98
C LEU A 17 -19.35 16.10 -4.58
N VAL A 18 -18.15 16.15 -4.01
CA VAL A 18 -17.40 17.38 -3.65
C VAL A 18 -17.36 18.42 -4.78
N ILE A 19 -17.31 17.98 -6.04
CA ILE A 19 -17.23 18.86 -7.21
C ILE A 19 -18.58 19.43 -7.66
N CYS A 20 -19.70 18.84 -7.24
CA CYS A 20 -21.05 19.19 -7.72
C CYS A 20 -21.50 20.63 -7.43
N PRO A 21 -21.17 21.23 -6.27
CA PRO A 21 -21.44 22.65 -6.01
C PRO A 21 -20.69 23.63 -6.93
N LEU A 22 -19.73 23.15 -7.75
CA LEU A 22 -18.84 23.99 -8.57
C LEU A 22 -19.02 23.80 -10.08
N VAL A 23 -19.95 22.95 -10.50
CA VAL A 23 -20.16 22.59 -11.91
C VAL A 23 -21.61 22.78 -12.35
N GLY A 24 -21.84 22.87 -13.66
CA GLY A 24 -23.16 23.00 -14.27
C GLY A 24 -23.68 24.42 -14.32
N THR A 25 -23.98 25.02 -13.17
CA THR A 25 -24.54 26.38 -13.05
C THR A 25 -23.69 27.27 -12.15
N SER A 26 -23.99 28.57 -12.11
CA SER A 26 -23.31 29.53 -11.23
C SER A 26 -23.55 29.29 -9.73
N GLN A 27 -24.51 28.44 -9.36
CA GLN A 27 -24.80 28.03 -7.98
C GLN A 27 -24.48 26.54 -7.74
N GLY A 28 -23.90 25.85 -8.72
CA GLY A 28 -23.68 24.41 -8.67
C GLY A 28 -24.92 23.59 -8.97
N ILE A 29 -24.81 22.28 -8.76
CA ILE A 29 -25.91 21.32 -8.85
C ILE A 29 -26.05 20.62 -7.51
N GLU A 30 -27.27 20.59 -7.01
CA GLU A 30 -27.64 19.92 -5.77
C GLU A 30 -28.23 18.53 -6.07
N PRO A 31 -27.88 17.49 -5.30
CA PRO A 31 -28.48 16.17 -5.43
C PRO A 31 -29.99 16.21 -5.08
N THR A 32 -30.77 15.37 -5.75
CA THR A 32 -32.21 15.24 -5.47
C THR A 32 -32.49 14.61 -4.11
N CYS A 33 -31.58 13.75 -3.64
CA CYS A 33 -31.66 13.10 -2.34
C CYS A 33 -30.26 13.04 -1.69
N TYR A 34 -30.17 13.50 -0.44
CA TYR A 34 -28.95 13.44 0.37
C TYR A 34 -29.30 13.11 1.84
N SER A 35 -28.30 12.65 2.60
CA SER A 35 -28.46 12.35 4.03
C SER A 35 -28.81 13.61 4.83
N ARG A 36 -29.72 13.50 5.79
CA ARG A 36 -30.12 14.63 6.65
C ARG A 36 -28.92 15.25 7.37
N ASN A 37 -28.93 16.58 7.42
CA ASN A 37 -27.94 17.36 8.16
C ASN A 37 -28.30 17.39 9.64
N VAL A 38 -27.30 17.48 10.51
CA VAL A 38 -27.50 17.56 11.96
C VAL A 38 -26.85 18.84 12.47
N ASP A 39 -27.59 19.60 13.26
CA ASP A 39 -27.08 20.78 13.95
C ASP A 39 -26.45 20.36 15.29
N LEU A 40 -25.14 20.55 15.43
CA LEU A 40 -24.43 20.39 16.69
C LEU A 40 -24.01 21.76 17.21
N GLY A 41 -24.78 22.30 18.15
CA GLY A 41 -24.42 23.51 18.89
C GLY A 41 -24.29 24.77 18.02
N GLY A 42 -25.09 24.89 16.95
CA GLY A 42 -25.07 26.02 16.02
C GLY A 42 -24.16 25.80 14.80
N THR A 43 -23.56 24.62 14.66
CA THR A 43 -22.81 24.20 13.46
C THR A 43 -23.59 23.11 12.75
N LEU A 44 -24.03 23.40 11.53
CA LEU A 44 -24.68 22.43 10.64
C LEU A 44 -23.63 21.50 10.04
N ILE A 45 -23.67 20.23 10.43
CA ILE A 45 -22.84 19.18 9.84
C ILE A 45 -23.64 18.51 8.73
N PHE A 46 -23.07 18.52 7.53
CA PHE A 46 -23.63 17.83 6.38
C PHE A 46 -23.24 16.35 6.41
N GLN A 47 -24.16 15.48 5.97
CA GLN A 47 -23.91 14.05 5.76
C GLN A 47 -23.09 13.37 6.89
N PRO A 48 -23.56 13.41 8.16
CA PRO A 48 -22.79 12.90 9.30
C PRO A 48 -22.49 11.40 9.19
N SER A 49 -23.35 10.62 8.54
CA SER A 49 -23.14 9.19 8.28
C SER A 49 -21.87 8.93 7.46
N THR A 50 -21.67 9.66 6.36
CA THR A 50 -20.45 9.58 5.53
C THR A 50 -19.22 10.06 6.29
N CYS A 51 -19.35 11.09 7.14
CA CYS A 51 -18.28 11.56 8.01
C CYS A 51 -17.76 10.45 8.96
N PHE A 52 -18.64 9.62 9.52
CA PHE A 52 -18.22 8.46 10.33
C PHE A 52 -17.41 7.43 9.52
N VAL A 53 -17.77 7.20 8.25
CA VAL A 53 -17.01 6.30 7.37
C VAL A 53 -15.63 6.86 7.07
N HIS A 54 -15.50 8.17 6.84
CA HIS A 54 -14.20 8.82 6.67
C HIS A 54 -13.31 8.66 7.90
N ILE A 55 -13.86 8.82 9.11
CA ILE A 55 -13.13 8.60 10.37
C ILE A 55 -12.66 7.14 10.47
N ALA A 56 -13.55 6.18 10.18
CA ALA A 56 -13.20 4.76 10.16
C ALA A 56 -12.11 4.46 9.12
N ALA A 57 -12.19 5.06 7.93
CA ALA A 57 -11.22 4.92 6.87
C ALA A 57 -9.84 5.45 7.28
N ILE A 58 -9.78 6.61 7.93
CA ILE A 58 -8.54 7.19 8.46
C ILE A 58 -7.91 6.25 9.51
N VAL A 59 -8.68 5.78 10.48
CA VAL A 59 -8.19 4.87 11.53
C VAL A 59 -7.66 3.58 10.93
N MET A 60 -8.43 2.95 10.03
CA MET A 60 -8.01 1.71 9.35
C MET A 60 -6.76 1.93 8.48
N THR A 61 -6.65 3.07 7.80
CA THR A 61 -5.47 3.41 7.00
C THR A 61 -4.22 3.58 7.87
N ILE A 62 -4.34 4.23 9.03
CA ILE A 62 -3.24 4.34 10.00
C ILE A 62 -2.78 2.95 10.45
N ILE A 63 -3.72 2.06 10.79
CA ILE A 63 -3.40 0.68 11.20
C ILE A 63 -2.66 -0.05 10.08
N MET A 64 -3.13 0.02 8.83
CA MET A 64 -2.44 -0.60 7.68
C MET A 64 -1.02 -0.04 7.49
N ILE A 65 -0.84 1.29 7.57
CA ILE A 65 0.48 1.92 7.49
C ILE A 65 1.43 1.39 8.57
N LEU A 66 0.96 1.24 9.82
CA LEU A 66 1.77 0.70 10.91
C LEU A 66 2.20 -0.75 10.63
N HIS A 67 1.30 -1.59 10.12
CA HIS A 67 1.61 -2.98 9.76
C HIS A 67 2.63 -3.06 8.60
N ILE A 68 2.47 -2.26 7.56
CA ILE A 68 3.42 -2.21 6.42
C ILE A 68 4.83 -1.81 6.92
N ARG A 69 4.91 -0.84 7.82
CA ARG A 69 6.18 -0.37 8.39
C ARG A 69 6.86 -1.39 9.31
N SER A 70 6.10 -2.33 9.86
CA SER A 70 6.62 -3.39 10.72
C SER A 70 7.37 -4.48 9.94
N LYS A 71 7.13 -4.61 8.63
CA LYS A 71 7.86 -5.54 7.75
C LYS A 71 9.19 -4.93 7.32
N TYR A 72 10.32 -5.67 7.44
CA TYR A 72 11.66 -5.17 7.14
C TYR A 72 12.16 -5.44 5.71
N THR A 73 11.75 -6.56 5.11
CA THR A 73 12.29 -7.14 3.86
C THR A 73 11.28 -7.26 2.72
N ALA A 74 10.04 -6.75 2.89
CA ALA A 74 8.98 -6.91 1.90
C ALA A 74 9.20 -6.10 0.61
N VAL A 75 8.97 -6.76 -0.53
CA VAL A 75 9.01 -6.18 -1.88
C VAL A 75 8.02 -5.03 -2.03
N GLY A 76 8.46 -3.91 -2.62
CA GLY A 76 7.60 -2.75 -2.92
C GLY A 76 7.03 -2.02 -1.70
N ARG A 77 7.55 -2.28 -0.50
CA ARG A 77 7.05 -1.69 0.77
C ARG A 77 7.02 -0.17 0.76
N LYS A 78 8.06 0.48 0.22
CA LYS A 78 8.18 1.95 0.23
C LYS A 78 7.31 2.61 -0.83
N GLU A 79 6.96 1.87 -1.87
CA GLU A 79 6.09 2.28 -2.97
C GLU A 79 4.62 2.19 -2.55
N ILE A 80 4.21 1.08 -1.93
CA ILE A 80 2.82 0.88 -1.53
C ILE A 80 2.43 1.76 -0.34
N ILE A 81 3.34 2.03 0.61
CA ILE A 81 3.06 2.93 1.73
C ILE A 81 2.70 4.34 1.25
N MET A 82 3.23 4.77 0.10
CA MET A 82 2.89 6.07 -0.50
C MET A 82 1.43 6.12 -0.95
N LEU A 83 0.87 5.01 -1.45
CA LEU A 83 -0.56 4.91 -1.78
C LEU A 83 -1.41 5.14 -0.53
N PHE A 84 -1.07 4.48 0.58
CA PHE A 84 -1.82 4.63 1.84
C PHE A 84 -1.67 6.03 2.45
N TYR A 85 -0.51 6.68 2.33
CA TYR A 85 -0.37 8.08 2.73
C TYR A 85 -1.23 9.02 1.88
N MET A 86 -1.33 8.79 0.58
CA MET A 86 -2.23 9.55 -0.30
C MET A 86 -3.69 9.30 0.07
N TYR A 87 -4.09 8.05 0.30
CA TYR A 87 -5.45 7.70 0.71
C TYR A 87 -5.84 8.33 2.06
N LEU A 88 -4.90 8.37 3.03
CA LEU A 88 -5.09 9.06 4.30
C LEU A 88 -5.35 10.56 4.10
N LEU A 89 -4.56 11.21 3.24
CA LEU A 89 -4.71 12.64 2.95
C LEU A 89 -6.02 12.92 2.20
N VAL A 90 -6.39 12.07 1.24
CA VAL A 90 -7.67 12.15 0.50
C VAL A 90 -8.85 12.01 1.46
N SER A 91 -8.84 11.00 2.35
CA SER A 91 -9.93 10.76 3.30
C SER A 91 -10.09 11.90 4.31
N LEU A 92 -8.97 12.46 4.79
CA LEU A 92 -8.97 13.62 5.68
C LEU A 92 -9.57 14.86 4.99
N LEU A 93 -9.20 15.10 3.74
CA LEU A 93 -9.73 16.23 2.99
C LEU A 93 -11.20 16.03 2.58
N ALA A 94 -11.58 14.81 2.20
CA ALA A 94 -12.98 14.43 1.94
C ALA A 94 -13.85 14.69 3.16
N MET A 95 -13.40 14.28 4.35
CA MET A 95 -14.10 14.54 5.61
C MET A 95 -14.42 16.03 5.80
N PHE A 96 -13.47 16.95 5.52
CA PHE A 96 -13.71 18.39 5.67
C PHE A 96 -14.66 18.98 4.62
N LEU A 97 -14.67 18.41 3.41
CA LEU A 97 -15.49 18.90 2.30
C LEU A 97 -16.92 18.35 2.37
N ASP A 98 -17.09 17.04 2.64
CA ASP A 98 -18.40 16.39 2.72
C ASP A 98 -19.17 16.78 4.00
N SER A 99 -18.46 16.98 5.13
CA SER A 99 -19.12 17.41 6.39
C SER A 99 -19.56 18.88 6.39
N GLY A 100 -19.15 19.65 5.37
CA GLY A 100 -19.38 21.09 5.29
C GLY A 100 -18.65 21.92 6.34
N ILE A 101 -17.62 21.36 7.01
CA ILE A 101 -16.70 22.12 7.88
C ILE A 101 -16.07 23.27 7.08
N ILE A 102 -15.76 23.03 5.80
CA ILE A 102 -15.48 24.09 4.83
C ILE A 102 -16.78 24.33 4.04
N PRO A 103 -17.52 25.41 4.31
CA PRO A 103 -18.78 25.66 3.62
C PRO A 103 -18.56 25.92 2.13
N THR A 104 -19.47 25.44 1.28
CA THR A 104 -19.45 25.64 -0.17
C THR A 104 -19.46 27.12 -0.58
N ALA A 105 -20.06 27.98 0.24
CA ALA A 105 -20.10 29.43 0.06
C ALA A 105 -18.73 30.12 0.32
N ASN A 106 -17.79 29.43 0.98
CA ASN A 106 -16.48 30.01 1.27
C ASN A 106 -15.62 30.06 0.00
N ALA A 107 -14.96 31.20 -0.24
CA ALA A 107 -14.03 31.38 -1.36
C ALA A 107 -12.87 30.37 -1.37
N ALA A 108 -12.58 29.72 -0.23
CA ALA A 108 -11.58 28.66 -0.13
C ALA A 108 -12.04 27.31 -0.70
N TYR A 109 -13.35 27.03 -0.72
CA TYR A 109 -13.90 25.72 -1.12
C TYR A 109 -13.43 25.26 -2.51
N PRO A 110 -13.44 26.09 -3.58
CA PRO A 110 -12.97 25.67 -4.90
C PRO A 110 -11.49 25.25 -4.93
N TRP A 111 -10.66 25.84 -4.07
CA TRP A 111 -9.25 25.49 -3.97
C TRP A 111 -9.05 24.13 -3.30
N PHE A 112 -9.74 23.90 -2.18
CA PHE A 112 -9.69 22.60 -1.49
C PHE A 112 -10.30 21.49 -2.34
N ALA A 113 -11.42 21.74 -3.04
CA ALA A 113 -12.01 20.80 -3.98
C ALA A 113 -11.07 20.46 -5.16
N ALA A 114 -10.31 21.44 -5.65
CA ALA A 114 -9.30 21.21 -6.70
C ALA A 114 -8.12 20.37 -6.17
N ILE A 115 -7.64 20.66 -4.95
CA ILE A 115 -6.58 19.86 -4.30
C ILE A 115 -7.05 18.43 -4.11
N TYR A 116 -8.27 18.24 -3.59
CA TYR A 116 -8.90 16.93 -3.43
C TYR A 116 -8.96 16.16 -4.75
N THR A 117 -9.49 16.78 -5.79
CA THR A 117 -9.59 16.17 -7.13
C THR A 117 -8.23 15.74 -7.67
N GLY A 118 -7.21 16.59 -7.52
CA GLY A 118 -5.85 16.26 -7.90
C GLY A 118 -5.26 15.11 -7.08
N LEU A 119 -5.53 15.06 -5.78
CA LEU A 119 -5.04 14.00 -4.88
C LEU A 119 -5.70 12.66 -5.20
N VAL A 120 -7.00 12.64 -5.49
CA VAL A 120 -7.70 11.43 -5.94
C VAL A 120 -7.07 10.90 -7.23
N ALA A 121 -6.88 11.75 -8.25
CA ALA A 121 -6.25 11.33 -9.51
C ALA A 121 -4.80 10.84 -9.31
N SER A 122 -4.04 11.49 -8.43
CA SER A 122 -2.69 11.10 -8.05
C SER A 122 -2.64 9.77 -7.29
N ALA A 123 -3.62 9.49 -6.42
CA ALA A 123 -3.74 8.22 -5.72
C ALA A 123 -3.97 7.06 -6.69
N TYR A 124 -4.84 7.25 -7.70
CA TYR A 124 -5.01 6.25 -8.78
C TYR A 124 -3.77 6.11 -9.67
N CYS A 125 -3.02 7.18 -9.91
CA CYS A 125 -1.69 7.08 -10.55
C CYS A 125 -0.71 6.25 -9.70
N CYS A 126 -0.70 6.47 -8.39
CA CYS A 126 0.12 5.71 -7.46
C CYS A 126 -0.26 4.22 -7.47
N LEU A 127 -1.57 3.91 -7.50
CA LEU A 127 -2.07 2.54 -7.65
C LEU A 127 -1.57 1.90 -8.96
N LEU A 128 -1.63 2.63 -10.08
CA LEU A 128 -1.16 2.17 -11.38
C LEU A 128 0.35 1.88 -11.38
N ILE A 129 1.17 2.76 -10.80
CA ILE A 129 2.63 2.54 -10.72
C ILE A 129 2.94 1.34 -9.84
N ASN A 130 2.29 1.23 -8.68
CA ASN A 130 2.40 0.06 -7.81
C ASN A 130 2.00 -1.24 -8.52
N ALA A 131 1.09 -1.16 -9.51
CA ALA A 131 0.69 -2.31 -10.30
C ALA A 131 1.83 -2.94 -11.11
N PHE A 132 2.83 -2.13 -11.47
CA PHE A 132 4.00 -2.56 -12.24
C PHE A 132 5.20 -2.94 -11.36
N VAL A 133 5.22 -2.54 -10.08
CA VAL A 133 6.32 -2.86 -9.15
C VAL A 133 6.49 -4.37 -8.99
N GLY A 134 5.38 -5.12 -8.95
CA GLY A 134 5.42 -6.58 -8.83
C GLY A 134 6.04 -7.32 -10.04
N PHE A 135 6.20 -6.65 -11.19
CA PHE A 135 6.91 -7.22 -12.34
C PHE A 135 8.43 -7.01 -12.26
N GLN A 136 8.92 -6.28 -11.25
CA GLN A 136 10.35 -6.02 -11.03
C GLN A 136 11.09 -5.44 -12.26
N PHE A 137 10.40 -4.65 -13.10
CA PHE A 137 11.04 -3.96 -14.24
C PHE A 137 12.11 -2.96 -13.78
N ALA A 138 11.95 -2.41 -12.58
CA ALA A 138 12.95 -1.64 -11.87
C ALA A 138 13.12 -2.25 -10.48
N GLU A 139 14.36 -2.28 -9.99
CA GLU A 139 14.68 -2.75 -8.65
C GLU A 139 13.92 -1.90 -7.62
N ASP A 140 13.10 -2.57 -6.81
CA ASP A 140 12.21 -1.94 -5.85
C ASP A 140 12.98 -1.35 -4.66
N GLY A 141 12.47 -0.29 -4.06
CA GLY A 141 13.15 0.41 -2.97
C GLY A 141 14.39 1.21 -3.38
N THR A 142 14.82 1.15 -4.65
CA THR A 142 15.88 2.03 -5.18
C THR A 142 15.45 3.50 -5.15
N PRO A 143 16.39 4.45 -4.95
CA PRO A 143 16.08 5.87 -5.02
C PRO A 143 15.42 6.27 -6.35
N LEU A 144 15.80 5.60 -7.45
CA LEU A 144 15.23 5.85 -8.77
C LEU A 144 13.75 5.47 -8.81
N SER A 145 13.38 4.25 -8.38
CA SER A 145 11.98 3.81 -8.29
C SER A 145 11.12 4.79 -7.47
N LEU A 146 11.61 5.18 -6.30
CA LEU A 146 10.87 6.05 -5.39
C LEU A 146 10.71 7.49 -5.92
N TRP A 147 11.75 8.06 -6.50
CA TRP A 147 11.66 9.40 -7.09
C TRP A 147 10.81 9.40 -8.35
N PHE A 148 10.87 8.34 -9.17
CA PHE A 148 9.97 8.18 -10.31
C PHE A 148 8.51 8.15 -9.87
N LEU A 149 8.17 7.34 -8.86
CA LEU A 149 6.82 7.27 -8.31
C LEU A 149 6.37 8.64 -7.76
N ARG A 150 7.21 9.30 -6.96
CA ARG A 150 6.88 10.60 -6.36
C ARG A 150 6.66 11.69 -7.40
N ILE A 151 7.57 11.81 -8.37
CA ILE A 151 7.48 12.83 -9.42
C ILE A 151 6.27 12.56 -10.31
N SER A 152 6.01 11.31 -10.68
CA SER A 152 4.84 10.95 -11.50
C SER A 152 3.53 11.31 -10.78
N CYS A 153 3.41 10.95 -9.50
CA CYS A 153 2.26 11.32 -8.68
C CYS A 153 2.11 12.85 -8.55
N LEU A 154 3.22 13.59 -8.36
CA LEU A 154 3.21 15.05 -8.26
C LEU A 154 2.79 15.71 -9.58
N VAL A 155 3.28 15.22 -10.71
CA VAL A 155 2.92 15.73 -12.04
C VAL A 155 1.44 15.50 -12.32
N VAL A 156 0.93 14.29 -12.09
CA VAL A 156 -0.51 13.99 -12.26
C VAL A 156 -1.35 14.85 -11.32
N TRP A 157 -0.93 15.00 -10.06
CA TRP A 157 -1.58 15.88 -9.10
C TRP A 157 -1.66 17.32 -9.62
N ALA A 158 -0.54 17.89 -10.07
CA ALA A 158 -0.45 19.27 -10.54
C ALA A 158 -1.31 19.51 -11.80
N VAL A 159 -1.29 18.58 -12.76
CA VAL A 159 -2.12 18.66 -13.97
C VAL A 159 -3.60 18.60 -13.62
N CYS A 160 -4.01 17.63 -12.79
CA CYS A 160 -5.41 17.45 -12.40
C CYS A 160 -5.92 18.61 -11.54
N PHE A 161 -5.08 19.12 -10.63
CA PHE A 161 -5.33 20.33 -9.86
C PHE A 161 -5.57 21.54 -10.77
N PHE A 162 -4.70 21.74 -11.77
CA PHE A 162 -4.83 22.83 -12.74
C PHE A 162 -6.12 22.71 -13.55
N VAL A 163 -6.46 21.52 -14.04
CA VAL A 163 -7.71 21.27 -14.79
C VAL A 163 -8.94 21.56 -13.91
N ALA A 164 -8.92 21.13 -12.65
CA ALA A 164 -10.02 21.35 -11.72
C ALA A 164 -10.22 22.85 -11.42
N ILE A 165 -9.16 23.56 -11.02
CA ILE A 165 -9.26 24.98 -10.68
C ILE A 165 -9.59 25.85 -11.90
N ALA A 166 -9.03 25.54 -13.07
CA ALA A 166 -9.35 26.23 -14.32
C ALA A 166 -10.82 26.04 -14.69
N THR A 167 -11.39 24.86 -14.44
CA THR A 167 -12.81 24.58 -14.65
C THR A 167 -13.69 25.38 -13.68
N PHE A 168 -13.38 25.37 -12.38
CA PHE A 168 -14.19 26.05 -11.36
C PHE A 168 -14.16 27.57 -11.49
N LYS A 169 -13.00 28.15 -11.83
CA LYS A 169 -12.81 29.60 -11.98
C LYS A 169 -13.06 30.11 -13.41
N GLN A 170 -13.44 29.23 -14.34
CA GLN A 170 -13.59 29.52 -15.77
C GLN A 170 -12.37 30.22 -16.40
N PHE A 171 -11.19 29.68 -16.13
CA PHE A 171 -9.92 30.20 -16.65
C PHE A 171 -9.40 29.32 -17.79
N ALA A 172 -8.62 29.89 -18.72
CA ALA A 172 -7.96 29.17 -19.82
C ALA A 172 -8.90 28.33 -20.73
N SER A 173 -10.04 28.89 -21.14
CA SER A 173 -11.05 28.24 -22.01
C SER A 173 -11.83 27.09 -21.37
N PHE A 174 -11.57 26.77 -20.10
CA PHE A 174 -12.39 25.84 -19.32
C PHE A 174 -13.64 26.56 -18.80
N SER A 175 -14.75 25.85 -18.73
CA SER A 175 -16.01 26.37 -18.20
C SER A 175 -16.70 25.33 -17.33
N TYR A 176 -17.31 25.77 -16.22
CA TYR A 176 -18.15 24.91 -15.38
C TYR A 176 -19.39 24.38 -16.11
N THR A 177 -19.82 25.01 -17.21
CA THR A 177 -20.99 24.58 -18.01
C THR A 177 -20.68 23.40 -18.95
N LYS A 178 -19.41 23.25 -19.36
CA LYS A 178 -18.95 22.15 -20.23
C LYS A 178 -17.62 21.60 -19.71
N PRO A 179 -17.60 20.97 -18.52
CA PRO A 179 -16.39 20.59 -17.80
C PRO A 179 -15.78 19.27 -18.32
N ILE A 180 -15.48 19.18 -19.62
CA ILE A 180 -15.00 17.94 -20.27
C ILE A 180 -13.68 17.45 -19.64
N GLY A 181 -12.74 18.36 -19.36
CA GLY A 181 -11.45 18.00 -18.76
C GLY A 181 -11.62 17.40 -17.37
N LEU A 182 -12.46 18.01 -16.54
CA LEU A 182 -12.79 17.49 -15.20
C LEU A 182 -13.49 16.12 -15.29
N TRP A 183 -14.37 15.93 -16.27
CA TRP A 183 -15.07 14.67 -16.51
C TRP A 183 -14.09 13.52 -16.81
N ILE A 184 -13.07 13.77 -17.63
CA ILE A 184 -12.03 12.77 -17.93
C ILE A 184 -11.21 12.44 -16.68
N VAL A 185 -10.77 13.46 -15.93
CA VAL A 185 -9.93 13.28 -14.73
C VAL A 185 -10.67 12.59 -13.59
N TYR A 186 -11.95 12.92 -13.38
CA TYR A 186 -12.71 12.44 -12.22
C TYR A 186 -13.38 11.09 -12.48
N LEU A 187 -13.81 10.80 -13.71
CA LEU A 187 -14.54 9.57 -14.04
C LEU A 187 -13.71 8.57 -14.85
N ILE A 188 -13.16 8.98 -16.01
CA ILE A 188 -12.43 8.05 -16.88
C ILE A 188 -11.11 7.60 -16.24
N TRP A 189 -10.32 8.53 -15.73
CA TRP A 189 -8.97 8.23 -15.26
C TRP A 189 -8.94 7.15 -14.16
N PRO A 190 -9.77 7.22 -13.09
CA PRO A 190 -9.88 6.14 -12.11
C PRO A 190 -10.24 4.78 -12.72
N ILE A 191 -11.22 4.73 -13.63
CA ILE A 191 -11.64 3.49 -14.28
C ILE A 191 -10.47 2.86 -15.05
N VAL A 192 -9.73 3.66 -15.81
CA VAL A 192 -8.56 3.19 -16.56
C VAL A 192 -7.48 2.68 -15.63
N CYS A 193 -7.14 3.42 -14.56
CA CYS A 193 -6.13 3.00 -13.59
C CYS A 193 -6.50 1.69 -12.89
N VAL A 194 -7.75 1.55 -12.46
CA VAL A 194 -8.23 0.32 -11.80
C VAL A 194 -8.25 -0.86 -12.76
N ALA A 195 -8.71 -0.66 -14.00
CA ALA A 195 -8.73 -1.72 -15.01
C ALA A 195 -7.31 -2.22 -15.33
N VAL A 196 -6.35 -1.31 -15.53
CA VAL A 196 -4.94 -1.66 -15.75
C VAL A 196 -4.37 -2.37 -14.52
N TYR A 197 -4.67 -1.90 -13.31
CA TYR A 197 -4.22 -2.54 -12.07
C TYR A 197 -4.72 -3.98 -11.96
N ILE A 198 -6.02 -4.21 -12.17
CA ILE A 198 -6.62 -5.56 -12.07
C ILE A 198 -6.00 -6.49 -13.11
N ILE A 199 -5.91 -6.05 -14.37
CA ILE A 199 -5.33 -6.86 -15.45
C ILE A 199 -3.87 -7.20 -15.13
N SER A 200 -3.08 -6.23 -14.69
CA SER A 200 -1.67 -6.45 -14.39
C SER A 200 -1.47 -7.38 -13.20
N GLN A 201 -2.25 -7.24 -12.12
CA GLN A 201 -2.17 -8.15 -10.97
C GLN A 201 -2.60 -9.57 -11.33
N LEU A 202 -3.65 -9.74 -12.13
CA LEU A 202 -4.05 -11.07 -12.60
C LEU A 202 -2.95 -11.72 -13.45
N ILE A 203 -2.32 -10.97 -14.36
CA ILE A 203 -1.20 -11.50 -15.15
C ILE A 203 -0.06 -11.94 -14.24
N LEU A 204 0.31 -11.13 -13.25
CA LEU A 204 1.38 -11.43 -12.31
C LEU A 204 1.07 -12.72 -11.54
N VAL A 205 -0.11 -12.84 -10.95
CA VAL A 205 -0.48 -14.03 -10.17
C VAL A 205 -0.54 -15.28 -11.05
N PHE A 206 -1.08 -15.21 -12.26
CA PHE A 206 -1.17 -16.38 -13.14
C PHE A 206 0.17 -16.81 -13.75
N ARG A 207 1.12 -15.90 -13.93
CA ARG A 207 2.38 -16.18 -14.63
C ARG A 207 3.55 -16.42 -13.69
N THR A 208 3.54 -15.81 -12.51
CA THR A 208 4.71 -15.73 -11.63
C THR A 208 4.50 -16.45 -10.31
N LEU A 209 3.31 -16.39 -9.71
CA LEU A 209 3.06 -17.00 -8.39
C LEU A 209 2.56 -18.44 -8.50
N GLU A 210 3.03 -19.29 -7.59
CA GLU A 210 2.54 -20.65 -7.41
C GLU A 210 1.25 -20.68 -6.56
N ASP A 211 1.16 -19.81 -5.54
CA ASP A 211 -0.04 -19.65 -4.72
C ASP A 211 -1.08 -18.75 -5.41
N ARG A 212 -2.31 -19.26 -5.51
CA ARG A 212 -3.45 -18.59 -6.14
C ARG A 212 -4.41 -17.96 -5.14
N TRP A 213 -4.15 -18.09 -3.85
CA TRP A 213 -4.93 -17.40 -2.81
C TRP A 213 -5.09 -15.88 -3.06
N PRO A 214 -4.05 -15.14 -3.53
CA PRO A 214 -4.17 -13.69 -3.78
C PRO A 214 -5.19 -13.31 -4.87
N ILE A 215 -5.63 -14.25 -5.71
CA ILE A 215 -6.70 -14.01 -6.70
C ILE A 215 -8.00 -13.60 -6.00
N GLY A 216 -8.29 -14.21 -4.84
CA GLY A 216 -9.46 -13.86 -4.04
C GLY A 216 -9.45 -12.39 -3.64
N ASP A 217 -8.32 -11.89 -3.17
CA ASP A 217 -8.18 -10.48 -2.75
C ASP A 217 -8.37 -9.53 -3.93
N ILE A 218 -7.85 -9.85 -5.13
CA ILE A 218 -8.06 -9.05 -6.34
C ILE A 218 -9.55 -9.02 -6.73
N VAL A 219 -10.22 -10.18 -6.74
CA VAL A 219 -11.62 -10.29 -7.14
C VAL A 219 -12.53 -9.57 -6.15
N PHE A 220 -12.33 -9.75 -4.84
CA PHE A 220 -13.12 -9.06 -3.83
C PHE A 220 -12.85 -7.55 -3.85
N GLY A 221 -11.60 -7.11 -4.01
CA GLY A 221 -11.26 -5.70 -4.14
C GLY A 221 -11.94 -5.04 -5.34
N ALA A 222 -11.88 -5.70 -6.51
CA ALA A 222 -12.55 -5.22 -7.71
C ALA A 222 -14.08 -5.20 -7.55
N ALA A 223 -14.67 -6.24 -6.95
CA ALA A 223 -16.10 -6.31 -6.70
C ALA A 223 -16.57 -5.19 -5.78
N PHE A 224 -15.89 -4.94 -4.65
CA PHE A 224 -16.23 -3.83 -3.76
C PHE A 224 -16.13 -2.48 -4.47
N TRP A 225 -15.07 -2.24 -5.23
CA TRP A 225 -14.92 -0.98 -5.97
C TRP A 225 -16.05 -0.79 -7.00
N VAL A 226 -16.37 -1.81 -7.81
CA VAL A 226 -17.46 -1.74 -8.80
C VAL A 226 -18.81 -1.55 -8.12
N ILE A 227 -19.10 -2.31 -7.06
CA ILE A 227 -20.35 -2.18 -6.30
C ILE A 227 -20.47 -0.77 -5.73
N GLY A 228 -19.40 -0.20 -5.16
CA GLY A 228 -19.38 1.16 -4.66
C GLY A 228 -19.72 2.20 -5.74
N MET A 229 -19.10 2.10 -6.92
CA MET A 229 -19.39 3.00 -8.04
C MET A 229 -20.83 2.86 -8.55
N VAL A 230 -21.36 1.63 -8.62
CA VAL A 230 -22.73 1.36 -9.05
C VAL A 230 -23.75 1.90 -8.03
N LEU A 231 -23.50 1.70 -6.73
CA LEU A 231 -24.36 2.24 -5.68
C LEU A 231 -24.40 3.76 -5.71
N LEU A 232 -23.28 4.42 -5.98
CA LEU A 232 -23.21 5.86 -6.12
C LEU A 232 -23.94 6.38 -7.36
N PHE A 233 -23.55 5.91 -8.55
CA PHE A 233 -23.98 6.54 -9.80
C PHE A 233 -25.34 6.04 -10.30
N ALA A 234 -25.80 4.85 -9.90
CA ALA A 234 -27.05 4.27 -10.39
C ALA A 234 -28.15 4.20 -9.32
N PHE A 235 -27.79 3.94 -8.05
CA PHE A 235 -28.77 3.62 -7.01
C PHE A 235 -28.83 4.63 -5.85
N SER A 236 -28.03 5.70 -5.86
CA SER A 236 -27.95 6.66 -4.73
C SER A 236 -29.32 7.22 -4.35
N ASP A 237 -30.11 7.69 -5.33
CA ASP A 237 -31.46 8.21 -5.07
C ASP A 237 -32.42 7.13 -4.53
N THR A 238 -32.30 5.89 -5.03
CA THR A 238 -33.15 4.78 -4.59
C THR A 238 -32.84 4.39 -3.15
N VAL A 239 -31.55 4.32 -2.80
CA VAL A 239 -31.08 3.99 -1.46
C VAL A 239 -31.45 5.09 -0.48
N CYS A 240 -31.24 6.36 -0.86
CA CYS A 240 -31.55 7.49 -0.01
C CYS A 240 -33.05 7.58 0.34
N ASN A 241 -33.93 7.36 -0.63
CA ASN A 241 -35.38 7.29 -0.39
C ASN A 241 -35.80 6.05 0.42
N ALA A 242 -35.16 4.89 0.18
CA ALA A 242 -35.49 3.65 0.89
C ALA A 242 -35.14 3.68 2.39
N ILE A 243 -34.15 4.48 2.77
CA ILE A 243 -33.66 4.61 4.16
C ILE A 243 -34.03 6.00 4.72
N GLU A 244 -35.13 6.60 4.25
CA GLU A 244 -35.72 7.84 4.77
C GLU A 244 -34.73 9.02 4.96
N HIS A 245 -33.74 9.15 4.06
CA HIS A 245 -32.67 10.15 4.13
C HIS A 245 -31.69 9.99 5.32
N TYR A 246 -31.58 8.83 5.95
CA TYR A 246 -30.55 8.57 6.96
C TYR A 246 -29.18 8.22 6.36
N LEU A 247 -29.19 7.54 5.21
CA LEU A 247 -28.00 7.12 4.46
C LEU A 247 -28.18 7.50 2.99
N ASP A 248 -27.08 7.73 2.29
CA ASP A 248 -27.05 8.04 0.86
C ASP A 248 -26.06 7.14 0.10
N GLY A 249 -25.97 7.29 -1.22
CA GLY A 249 -25.04 6.52 -2.04
C GLY A 249 -23.57 6.77 -1.72
N LEU A 250 -23.23 7.95 -1.19
CA LEU A 250 -21.85 8.30 -0.82
C LEU A 250 -21.37 7.51 0.38
N PHE A 251 -22.22 7.33 1.40
CA PHE A 251 -21.91 6.46 2.53
C PHE A 251 -21.49 5.05 2.08
N PHE A 252 -22.29 4.43 1.20
CA PHE A 252 -22.00 3.08 0.71
C PHE A 252 -20.80 3.03 -0.23
N GLN A 253 -20.61 4.06 -1.06
CA GLN A 253 -19.43 4.19 -1.90
C GLN A 253 -18.16 4.24 -1.07
N GLU A 254 -18.08 5.14 -0.08
CA GLU A 254 -16.89 5.30 0.76
C GLU A 254 -16.60 4.02 1.57
N LEU A 255 -17.65 3.35 2.07
CA LEU A 255 -17.49 2.06 2.75
C LEU A 255 -16.91 1.00 1.79
N CYS A 256 -17.44 0.91 0.57
CA CYS A 256 -16.97 -0.04 -0.43
C CYS A 256 -15.55 0.28 -0.91
N VAL A 257 -15.20 1.56 -1.08
CA VAL A 257 -13.84 1.99 -1.43
C VAL A 257 -12.86 1.66 -0.30
N LEU A 258 -13.23 1.87 0.96
CA LEU A 258 -12.43 1.44 2.11
C LEU A 258 -12.17 -0.07 2.08
N LEU A 259 -13.21 -0.88 1.87
CA LEU A 259 -13.07 -2.34 1.75
C LEU A 259 -12.19 -2.74 0.56
N ALA A 260 -12.30 -2.04 -0.57
CA ALA A 260 -11.45 -2.27 -1.73
C ALA A 260 -9.97 -1.98 -1.42
N ILE A 261 -9.67 -0.85 -0.75
CA ILE A 261 -8.30 -0.51 -0.31
C ILE A 261 -7.77 -1.51 0.72
N MET A 262 -8.62 -2.03 1.60
CA MET A 262 -8.25 -3.11 2.52
C MET A 262 -7.88 -4.40 1.77
N MET A 263 -8.58 -4.71 0.68
CA MET A 263 -8.21 -5.86 -0.17
C MET A 263 -6.92 -5.62 -0.95
N VAL A 264 -6.63 -4.40 -1.38
CA VAL A 264 -5.31 -4.03 -1.96
C VAL A 264 -4.20 -4.24 -0.92
N TYR A 265 -4.43 -3.86 0.33
CA TYR A 265 -3.50 -4.14 1.43
C TYR A 265 -3.31 -5.63 1.66
N LYS A 266 -4.41 -6.41 1.75
CA LYS A 266 -4.33 -7.87 1.93
C LYS A 266 -3.61 -8.57 0.79
N TYR A 267 -3.88 -8.15 -0.44
CA TYR A 267 -3.16 -8.63 -1.61
C TYR A 267 -1.66 -8.40 -1.46
N TRP A 268 -1.24 -7.16 -1.16
CA TRP A 268 0.18 -6.85 -0.93
C TRP A 268 0.79 -7.66 0.24
N ASP A 269 0.03 -7.83 1.32
CA ASP A 269 0.48 -8.65 2.46
C ASP A 269 0.67 -10.12 2.06
N SER A 270 -0.23 -10.67 1.25
CA SER A 270 -0.25 -12.08 0.85
C SER A 270 0.94 -12.47 -0.02
N ILE A 271 1.37 -11.59 -0.92
CA ILE A 271 2.51 -11.81 -1.83
C ILE A 271 3.87 -11.52 -1.17
N THR A 272 3.89 -11.09 0.10
CA THR A 272 5.11 -10.74 0.86
C THR A 272 5.23 -11.55 2.16
N ARG A 273 4.68 -12.77 2.18
CA ARG A 273 4.66 -13.64 3.38
C ARG A 273 5.93 -14.46 3.55
N GLU A 274 6.54 -14.95 2.46
CA GLU A 274 7.78 -15.74 2.53
C GLU A 274 8.99 -14.98 3.11
N ASP A 275 9.01 -13.65 3.10
CA ASP A 275 10.15 -12.88 3.62
C ASP A 275 10.30 -12.92 5.16
N LEU A 276 9.33 -13.46 5.90
CA LEU A 276 9.33 -13.52 7.37
C LEU A 276 9.87 -14.84 7.94
N GLU A 277 9.95 -15.92 7.15
CA GLU A 277 10.44 -17.21 7.64
C GLU A 277 11.96 -17.22 7.85
N PHE A 278 12.69 -16.31 7.17
CA PHE A 278 14.13 -16.15 7.33
C PHE A 278 14.54 -15.21 8.49
N SER A 279 13.58 -14.59 9.18
CA SER A 279 13.84 -13.72 10.35
C SER A 279 13.59 -14.43 11.69
N VAL A 280 13.40 -15.75 11.68
CA VAL A 280 13.33 -16.58 12.88
C VAL A 280 14.60 -17.45 12.99
N GLY A 281 15.76 -16.79 13.16
CA GLY A 281 17.06 -17.47 13.26
C GLY A 281 18.16 -16.73 14.04
N SER A 282 17.86 -15.64 14.75
CA SER A 282 18.86 -14.92 15.55
C SER A 282 18.53 -14.81 17.04
N LYS A 283 17.60 -15.64 17.51
CA LYS A 283 17.66 -16.16 18.87
C LYS A 283 17.94 -17.65 18.78
N ALA A 284 19.12 -18.00 18.25
CA ALA A 284 19.79 -19.20 18.73
C ALA A 284 19.84 -19.02 20.25
N THR A 285 19.03 -19.82 20.92
CA THR A 285 19.02 -19.95 22.35
C THR A 285 20.46 -20.12 22.81
N VAL A 286 20.93 -19.13 23.56
CA VAL A 286 22.13 -19.21 24.38
C VAL A 286 21.81 -20.22 25.49
N TRP A 287 21.76 -21.50 25.15
CA TRP A 287 21.82 -22.57 26.13
C TRP A 287 23.30 -22.86 26.33
N GLU A 288 23.74 -22.46 27.52
CA GLU A 288 25.06 -22.59 28.11
C GLU A 288 25.85 -23.81 27.60
N VAL A 289 27.07 -23.57 27.13
CA VAL A 289 28.10 -24.60 27.14
C VAL A 289 28.39 -24.94 28.60
N LYS A 290 27.69 -25.93 29.17
CA LYS A 290 28.15 -26.60 30.39
C LYS A 290 29.28 -27.53 29.97
N ASP A 291 30.49 -26.99 30.05
CA ASP A 291 31.74 -27.71 29.84
C ASP A 291 31.80 -28.92 30.82
N PRO A 292 31.74 -30.18 30.34
CA PRO A 292 31.75 -31.36 31.23
C PRO A 292 33.07 -31.55 31.98
N LEU A 293 34.11 -30.76 31.64
CA LEU A 293 35.43 -30.86 32.25
C LEU A 293 35.58 -30.12 33.59
N LEU A 294 34.59 -29.31 34.00
CA LEU A 294 34.56 -28.68 35.32
C LEU A 294 33.68 -29.42 36.34
N SER A 295 32.95 -30.47 35.95
CA SER A 295 32.00 -31.16 36.84
C SER A 295 32.51 -32.50 37.41
N GLY A 296 33.80 -32.83 37.34
CA GLY A 296 34.24 -34.13 37.85
C GLY A 296 35.73 -34.43 37.82
N SER A 297 36.54 -33.69 38.57
CA SER A 297 37.86 -34.15 39.00
C SER A 297 38.15 -33.65 40.42
N GLY A 298 37.63 -34.38 41.40
CA GLY A 298 37.90 -34.14 42.81
C GLY A 298 37.36 -35.28 43.64
N TYR A 299 38.26 -36.14 44.10
CA TYR A 299 38.03 -37.31 44.93
C TYR A 299 37.18 -37.04 46.19
N ALA A 300 36.52 -38.12 46.62
CA ALA A 300 36.13 -38.46 48.00
C ALA A 300 34.69 -38.11 48.47
N GLY A 301 33.89 -39.17 48.58
CA GLY A 301 33.32 -39.57 49.88
C GLY A 301 31.89 -39.12 50.21
N GLY A 302 30.97 -40.08 50.17
CA GLY A 302 29.97 -40.25 51.23
C GLY A 302 28.60 -39.59 51.06
N SER A 303 27.57 -40.45 51.01
CA SER A 303 26.23 -40.29 51.61
C SER A 303 25.21 -39.31 51.02
N ARG A 304 24.21 -39.90 50.34
CA ARG A 304 22.75 -39.73 50.51
C ARG A 304 22.19 -38.31 50.64
N ALA A 305 21.45 -37.85 49.62
CA ALA A 305 20.21 -37.08 49.80
C ALA A 305 19.33 -37.17 48.55
N ASP A 306 18.04 -37.29 48.85
CA ASP A 306 16.84 -37.39 48.03
C ASP A 306 16.57 -36.13 47.18
N TYR A 307 15.77 -36.26 46.11
CA TYR A 307 14.70 -35.36 45.67
C TYR A 307 14.31 -35.56 44.18
N SER A 308 13.12 -36.14 44.04
CA SER A 308 12.00 -35.88 43.10
C SER A 308 12.17 -36.08 41.58
N GLU A 309 11.43 -37.09 41.12
CA GLU A 309 10.83 -37.28 39.79
C GLU A 309 9.95 -36.10 39.35
N GLU A 310 9.95 -35.81 38.04
CA GLU A 310 8.96 -35.13 37.16
C GLU A 310 9.78 -34.76 35.89
N ASP A 311 9.54 -35.16 34.64
CA ASP A 311 8.36 -35.62 33.91
C ASP A 311 8.76 -36.62 32.82
N VAL A 312 7.97 -37.70 32.70
CA VAL A 312 8.02 -38.68 31.61
C VAL A 312 6.80 -38.44 30.73
N VAL A 313 6.92 -37.87 29.52
CA VAL A 313 5.91 -38.04 28.46
C VAL A 313 6.51 -38.02 27.04
N SER A 314 6.62 -39.23 26.49
CA SER A 314 6.49 -39.70 25.10
C SER A 314 7.38 -39.15 23.97
N ASN A 315 8.37 -39.97 23.63
CA ASN A 315 9.05 -40.03 22.34
C ASN A 315 8.30 -41.04 21.43
N TYR A 316 7.79 -40.62 20.27
CA TYR A 316 7.20 -41.51 19.25
C TYR A 316 7.86 -41.24 17.90
N GLY A 317 8.50 -42.27 17.34
CA GLY A 317 8.58 -42.46 15.88
C GLY A 317 9.89 -42.12 15.16
N SER A 318 10.95 -42.89 15.44
CA SER A 318 12.07 -43.09 14.52
C SER A 318 11.64 -43.79 13.22
N TYR A 319 12.06 -43.27 12.06
CA TYR A 319 12.42 -44.08 10.89
C TYR A 319 13.62 -43.44 10.17
N ALA A 320 14.76 -44.11 10.25
CA ALA A 320 15.98 -43.82 9.48
C ALA A 320 16.21 -44.93 8.44
N PRO A 321 16.58 -44.62 7.18
CA PRO A 321 17.02 -45.63 6.23
C PRO A 321 18.53 -45.95 6.38
N PRO A 322 18.98 -47.16 5.99
CA PRO A 322 20.35 -47.65 6.22
C PRO A 322 21.37 -47.10 5.20
N PRO A 323 22.69 -47.21 5.47
CA PRO A 323 23.73 -46.57 4.67
C PRO A 323 24.14 -47.42 3.46
N SER A 324 24.30 -46.76 2.31
CA SER A 324 24.91 -47.34 1.11
C SER A 324 26.13 -46.54 0.70
N PHE A 325 27.22 -47.29 0.50
CA PHE A 325 28.52 -46.92 -0.06
C PHE A 325 28.41 -46.17 -1.40
N GLY A 326 29.33 -45.22 -1.66
CA GLY A 326 29.58 -44.74 -3.02
C GLY A 326 30.10 -43.32 -3.13
N ASN A 327 31.40 -43.20 -3.41
CA ASN A 327 32.16 -41.98 -3.66
C ASN A 327 31.96 -41.53 -5.12
N ALA A 328 31.53 -40.29 -5.38
CA ALA A 328 31.81 -39.55 -6.64
C ALA A 328 31.26 -38.11 -6.56
N GLY A 329 32.15 -37.12 -6.57
CA GLY A 329 31.81 -35.75 -6.93
C GLY A 329 31.84 -35.57 -8.45
N ALA A 330 30.91 -34.79 -9.00
CA ALA A 330 31.09 -33.92 -10.17
C ALA A 330 29.76 -33.19 -10.47
N GLY A 331 29.83 -31.87 -10.60
CA GLY A 331 28.66 -30.99 -10.65
C GLY A 331 27.91 -30.90 -11.98
N GLY A 332 26.64 -30.52 -11.89
CA GLY A 332 25.84 -29.96 -12.97
C GLY A 332 25.36 -28.56 -12.58
N LYS A 333 25.94 -27.55 -13.22
CA LYS A 333 25.52 -26.14 -13.11
C LYS A 333 24.42 -25.85 -14.14
N THR A 334 23.30 -25.28 -13.73
CA THR A 334 22.39 -24.55 -14.61
C THR A 334 22.68 -23.05 -14.48
N ALA A 335 22.94 -22.42 -15.62
CA ALA A 335 23.37 -21.02 -15.75
C ALA A 335 22.19 -20.05 -15.67
N SER A 336 22.35 -18.98 -14.90
CA SER A 336 21.51 -17.77 -14.97
C SER A 336 22.04 -16.86 -16.09
N LEU A 337 21.14 -16.41 -16.97
CA LEU A 337 21.41 -15.40 -17.99
C LEU A 337 21.21 -14.01 -17.34
N VAL A 338 22.21 -13.14 -17.51
CA VAL A 338 22.25 -11.71 -17.14
C VAL A 338 22.75 -11.39 -15.72
N GLY A 339 24.08 -11.35 -15.60
CA GLY A 339 24.84 -10.21 -15.07
C GLY A 339 24.53 -9.69 -13.66
N GLY A 340 24.94 -10.43 -12.62
CA GLY A 340 25.04 -9.92 -11.25
C GLY A 340 25.97 -10.78 -10.42
N VAL A 341 27.04 -10.18 -9.91
CA VAL A 341 28.13 -10.87 -9.20
C VAL A 341 27.63 -11.34 -7.83
N SER A 342 27.68 -12.65 -7.55
CA SER A 342 27.28 -13.23 -6.27
C SER A 342 28.26 -12.87 -5.15
N GLY A 343 27.74 -12.30 -4.06
CA GLY A 343 28.48 -11.75 -2.92
C GLY A 343 29.10 -12.77 -1.97
N THR A 344 30.05 -13.58 -2.44
CA THR A 344 30.82 -14.51 -1.60
C THR A 344 32.32 -14.26 -1.55
N GLN A 345 32.82 -13.14 -2.11
CA GLN A 345 34.26 -12.89 -2.22
C GLN A 345 34.87 -11.98 -1.13
N TYR A 346 34.12 -11.55 -0.11
CA TYR A 346 34.63 -10.57 0.87
C TYR A 346 35.09 -11.12 2.23
N TYR A 347 35.04 -12.44 2.45
CA TYR A 347 35.41 -13.03 3.74
C TYR A 347 36.36 -14.23 3.59
N ASN A 348 37.39 -14.11 2.74
CA ASN A 348 38.49 -15.06 2.81
C ASN A 348 39.80 -14.49 2.26
N GLN A 349 40.39 -13.51 2.95
CA GLN A 349 41.80 -13.22 2.75
C GLN A 349 42.46 -12.71 4.04
N LYS A 350 42.68 -13.63 4.98
CA LYS A 350 43.71 -13.52 6.03
C LYS A 350 44.18 -14.92 6.40
N GLY A 351 45.38 -15.30 5.94
CA GLY A 351 46.06 -16.48 6.46
C GLY A 351 47.11 -17.11 5.54
N TYR A 352 48.37 -16.74 5.77
CA TYR A 352 49.62 -17.52 5.58
C TYR A 352 50.14 -17.90 4.18
N GLY A 353 51.42 -17.58 3.94
CA GLY A 353 52.26 -18.38 3.03
C GLY A 353 53.45 -17.71 2.31
N ALA A 354 54.52 -17.39 3.05
CA ALA A 354 55.95 -17.52 2.67
C ALA A 354 56.55 -16.92 1.37
N GLY A 355 57.55 -16.06 1.56
CA GLY A 355 58.87 -16.21 0.89
C GLY A 355 59.31 -15.11 -0.09
N GLY A 356 60.35 -14.34 0.26
CA GLY A 356 61.22 -13.71 -0.75
C GLY A 356 61.72 -12.28 -0.48
N ARG A 357 62.83 -12.16 0.26
CA ARG A 357 63.98 -11.22 0.12
C ARG A 357 63.82 -9.82 -0.51
N GLY A 358 64.38 -8.82 0.20
CA GLY A 358 64.97 -7.60 -0.38
C GLY A 358 64.43 -6.30 0.25
N MET A 359 64.98 -5.83 1.37
CA MET A 359 66.06 -4.84 1.47
C MET A 359 65.64 -3.42 1.04
N GLY A 360 65.58 -2.48 1.99
CA GLY A 360 65.50 -1.04 1.71
C GLY A 360 64.75 -0.23 2.76
N GLY A 361 65.39 0.07 3.89
CA GLY A 361 64.94 1.11 4.82
C GLY A 361 65.38 2.50 4.37
N GLY A 362 64.57 3.53 4.64
CA GLY A 362 64.93 4.93 4.42
C GLY A 362 63.77 5.88 4.71
N TYR A 363 63.90 6.66 5.78
CA TYR A 363 63.00 7.74 6.21
C TYR A 363 63.07 8.98 5.27
N PRO A 364 62.12 9.92 5.36
CA PRO A 364 61.82 10.94 4.33
C PRO A 364 62.68 12.22 4.49
N PRO A 365 62.55 13.20 3.57
CA PRO A 365 62.03 14.48 4.06
C PRO A 365 61.19 15.32 3.09
N ALA A 366 60.37 16.14 3.77
CA ALA A 366 59.90 17.51 3.53
C ALA A 366 59.98 18.24 2.17
N ALA A 367 58.87 18.93 1.95
CA ALA A 367 58.58 20.16 1.19
C ALA A 367 59.73 21.16 0.91
N GLY A 368 59.58 21.86 -0.22
CA GLY A 368 60.01 23.25 -0.39
C GLY A 368 60.56 23.59 -1.77
N TYR A 369 59.71 24.19 -2.61
CA TYR A 369 59.87 25.43 -3.41
C TYR A 369 59.08 25.38 -4.71
#